data_AF-A0ABD5Z043-F1
#
_entry.id   AF-A0ABD5Z043-F1
#
_cell.length_a   1.000
_cell.length_b   1.000
_cell.length_c   1.000
_cell.angle_alpha   90.00
_cell.angle_beta   90.00
_cell.angle_gamma   90.00
#
_symmetry.space_group_name_H-M   'P 1'
#
loop_
_entity.id
_entity.type
_entity.pdbx_description
1 polymer ?
#
loop_
_entity_poly.entity_id
_entity_poly.type
_entity_poly.pdbx_seq_one_letter_code
_entity_poly.pdbx_strand_id
1 'polypeptide(L)'
;MTEESDPSEIFATLDDEYARDILVATKTDRLSAKELSEECDMSRPTVSRRVTRLVEQGLLERRVYARRPRRTALQRVRGSSRTY
;
A
#
# COMPACT_ATOMS: atom_id res chain seq x y z
N MET A 1 -9.26 7.53 16.64
CA MET A 1 -10.71 7.54 16.37
C MET A 1 -10.88 6.92 15.01
N THR A 2 -11.42 5.72 14.92
CA THR A 2 -12.06 5.23 13.70
C THR A 2 -13.37 5.98 13.61
N GLU A 3 -13.44 7.02 12.79
CA GLU A 3 -14.73 7.52 12.33
C GLU A 3 -15.41 6.33 11.64
N GLU A 4 -16.49 5.81 12.24
CA GLU A 4 -17.34 4.85 11.56
C GLU A 4 -17.88 5.55 10.32
N SER A 5 -17.34 5.21 9.15
CA SER A 5 -17.82 5.78 7.89
C SER A 5 -19.31 5.50 7.76
N ASP A 6 -20.06 6.49 7.27
CA ASP A 6 -21.50 6.34 7.10
C ASP A 6 -21.77 5.13 6.18
N PRO A 7 -22.65 4.19 6.59
CA PRO A 7 -22.96 3.02 5.77
C PRO A 7 -23.32 3.40 4.33
N SER A 8 -24.01 4.53 4.12
CA SER A 8 -24.41 5.03 2.81
C SER A 8 -23.21 5.39 1.93
N GLU A 9 -22.15 5.96 2.50
CA GLU A 9 -20.92 6.29 1.78
C GLU A 9 -20.11 5.04 1.42
N ILE A 10 -20.10 4.05 2.31
CA ILE A 10 -19.53 2.72 2.04
C ILE A 10 -20.29 2.08 0.88
N PHE A 11 -21.62 2.05 0.92
CA PHE A 11 -22.44 1.46 -0.16
C PHE A 11 -22.26 2.20 -1.48
N ALA A 12 -22.21 3.53 -1.48
CA ALA A 12 -21.92 4.31 -2.69
C ALA A 12 -20.54 3.99 -3.27
N THR A 13 -19.57 3.63 -2.44
CA THR A 13 -18.23 3.21 -2.88
C THR A 13 -18.23 1.79 -3.42
N LEU A 14 -19.02 0.88 -2.82
CA LEU A 14 -19.20 -0.48 -3.31
C LEU A 14 -20.05 -0.57 -4.59
N ASP A 15 -20.90 0.43 -4.86
CA ASP A 15 -21.62 0.54 -6.13
C ASP A 15 -20.65 0.73 -7.32
N ASP A 16 -19.48 1.29 -7.04
CA ASP A 16 -18.41 1.48 -8.00
C ASP A 16 -17.70 0.16 -8.35
N GLU A 17 -17.86 -0.29 -9.59
CA GLU A 17 -17.28 -1.54 -10.10
C GLU A 17 -15.77 -1.63 -9.83
N TYR A 18 -15.05 -0.55 -10.10
CA TYR A 18 -13.61 -0.51 -9.94
C TYR A 18 -13.16 -0.54 -8.48
N ALA A 19 -13.98 -0.02 -7.56
CA ALA A 19 -13.67 -0.12 -6.14
C ALA A 19 -13.78 -1.57 -5.66
N ARG A 20 -14.80 -2.29 -6.15
CA ARG A 20 -14.95 -3.73 -5.89
C ARG A 20 -13.80 -4.52 -6.49
N ASP A 21 -13.38 -4.21 -7.71
CA ASP A 21 -12.26 -4.90 -8.36
C ASP A 21 -10.96 -4.72 -7.58
N ILE A 22 -10.68 -3.49 -7.10
CA ILE A 22 -9.52 -3.22 -6.25
C ILE A 22 -9.60 -4.02 -4.94
N LEU A 23 -10.77 -4.11 -4.30
CA LEU A 23 -10.96 -4.90 -3.08
C LEU A 23 -10.78 -6.40 -3.32
N VAL A 24 -11.24 -6.91 -4.45
CA VAL A 24 -11.06 -8.31 -4.84
C VAL A 24 -9.59 -8.61 -5.13
N ALA A 25 -8.91 -7.74 -5.89
CA ALA A 25 -7.49 -7.89 -6.23
C ALA A 25 -6.58 -7.84 -4.99
N THR A 26 -6.93 -7.01 -4.00
CA THR A 26 -6.17 -6.87 -2.74
C THR A 26 -6.57 -7.86 -1.64
N LYS A 27 -7.56 -8.72 -1.89
CA LYS A 27 -8.07 -9.67 -0.91
C LYS A 27 -7.02 -10.70 -0.46
N THR A 28 -6.21 -11.16 -1.41
CA THR A 28 -5.23 -12.23 -1.17
C THR A 28 -3.83 -11.65 -0.98
N ASP A 29 -3.45 -10.68 -1.82
CA ASP A 29 -2.10 -10.14 -1.89
C ASP A 29 -2.08 -8.61 -1.76
N ARG A 30 -0.98 -8.11 -1.21
CA ARG A 30 -0.73 -6.66 -1.16
C ARG A 30 -0.20 -6.21 -2.50
N LEU A 31 -1.02 -5.49 -3.25
CA LEU A 31 -0.66 -4.96 -4.56
C LEU A 31 -0.28 -3.48 -4.48
N SER A 32 0.72 -3.09 -5.26
CA SER A 32 1.06 -1.69 -5.50
C SER A 32 0.06 -1.03 -6.44
N ALA A 33 0.04 0.31 -6.46
CA ALA A 33 -0.82 1.05 -7.40
C ALA A 33 -0.51 0.74 -8.88
N LYS A 34 0.70 0.24 -9.19
CA LYS A 34 1.05 -0.22 -10.53
C LYS A 34 0.40 -1.57 -10.83
N GLU A 35 0.54 -2.53 -9.92
CA GLU A 35 -0.04 -3.87 -10.10
C GLU A 35 -1.57 -3.81 -10.16
N LEU A 36 -2.20 -2.98 -9.33
CA LEU A 36 -3.65 -2.74 -9.40
C LEU A 36 -4.11 -2.13 -10.73
N SER A 37 -3.28 -1.28 -11.33
CA SER A 37 -3.57 -0.69 -12.64
C SER A 37 -3.52 -1.74 -13.76
N GLU A 38 -2.63 -2.72 -13.64
CA GLU A 38 -2.49 -3.82 -14.59
C GLU A 38 -3.58 -4.90 -14.37
N GLU A 39 -3.85 -5.27 -13.12
CA GLU A 39 -4.82 -6.31 -12.76
C GLU A 39 -6.28 -5.87 -13.01
N CYS A 40 -6.63 -4.64 -12.65
CA CYS A 40 -7.98 -4.11 -12.82
C CYS A 40 -8.20 -3.44 -14.19
N ASP A 41 -7.22 -3.48 -15.09
CA ASP A 41 -7.23 -2.82 -16.41
C ASP A 41 -7.64 -1.32 -16.33
N MET A 42 -7.03 -0.61 -15.37
CA MET A 42 -7.35 0.77 -15.05
C MET A 42 -6.16 1.69 -15.22
N SER A 43 -6.40 2.98 -15.46
CA SER A 43 -5.33 3.98 -15.42
C SER A 43 -4.81 4.18 -13.98
N ARG A 44 -3.49 4.36 -13.81
CA ARG A 44 -2.87 4.67 -12.50
C ARG A 44 -3.51 5.87 -11.78
N PRO A 45 -3.88 6.97 -12.45
CA PRO A 45 -4.63 8.06 -11.80
C PRO A 45 -5.96 7.60 -11.22
N THR A 46 -6.72 6.76 -11.93
CA THR A 46 -8.01 6.25 -11.46
C THR A 46 -7.82 5.34 -10.25
N VAL A 47 -6.86 4.41 -10.30
CA VAL A 47 -6.49 3.54 -9.16
C VAL A 47 -6.14 4.38 -7.94
N SER A 48 -5.26 5.38 -8.09
CA SER A 48 -4.84 6.19 -6.95
C SER A 48 -6.00 6.95 -6.29
N ARG A 49 -6.98 7.44 -7.07
CA ARG A 49 -8.17 8.13 -6.53
C ARG A 49 -9.06 7.17 -5.74
N ARG A 50 -9.29 5.96 -6.28
CA ARG A 50 -10.15 4.95 -5.64
C ARG A 50 -9.52 4.34 -4.41
N VAL A 51 -8.23 4.03 -4.47
CA VAL A 51 -7.48 3.56 -3.30
C VAL A 51 -7.51 4.60 -2.18
N THR A 52 -7.38 5.90 -2.49
CA THR A 52 -7.50 6.95 -1.45
C THR A 52 -8.88 6.92 -0.79
N ARG A 53 -9.98 6.87 -1.55
CA ARG A 53 -11.34 6.78 -0.98
C ARG A 53 -11.54 5.53 -0.11
N LEU A 54 -11.09 4.37 -0.59
CA LEU A 54 -11.18 3.12 0.16
C LEU A 54 -10.38 3.18 1.47
N VAL A 55 -9.25 3.90 1.49
CA VAL A 55 -8.45 4.11 2.70
C VAL A 55 -9.13 5.09 3.66
N GLU A 56 -9.71 6.18 3.14
CA GLU A 56 -10.48 7.15 3.94
C GLU A 56 -11.68 6.51 4.64
N GLN A 57 -12.31 5.53 3.99
CA GLN A 57 -13.44 4.78 4.54
C GLN A 57 -13.04 3.56 5.40
N GLY A 58 -11.74 3.35 5.62
CA GLY A 58 -11.23 2.22 6.40
C GLY A 58 -11.41 0.84 5.72
N LEU A 59 -11.78 0.79 4.45
CA LEU A 59 -11.92 -0.45 3.67
C LEU A 59 -10.57 -0.98 3.16
N LEU A 60 -9.55 -0.12 3.09
CA LEU A 60 -8.18 -0.49 2.76
C LEU A 60 -7.18 0.19 3.70
N GLU A 61 -6.04 -0.46 3.91
CA GLU A 61 -4.92 0.14 4.62
C GLU A 61 -3.75 0.41 3.67
N ARG A 62 -3.27 1.66 3.66
CA ARG A 62 -2.06 2.03 2.93
C ARG A 62 -0.83 1.70 3.77
N ARG A 63 0.04 0.82 3.25
CA ARG A 63 1.34 0.54 3.87
C ARG A 63 2.49 1.08 3.02
N VAL A 64 3.24 2.03 3.57
CA VAL A 64 4.47 2.55 2.95
C VAL A 64 5.65 1.71 3.43
N TYR A 65 6.20 0.89 2.55
CA TYR A 65 7.46 0.20 2.84
C TYR A 65 8.61 1.13 2.50
N ALA A 66 9.36 1.56 3.51
CA ALA A 66 10.64 2.21 3.27
C ALA A 66 11.52 1.20 2.51
N ARG A 67 11.89 1.52 1.26
CA ARG A 67 12.95 0.79 0.56
C ARG A 67 14.15 0.83 1.50
N ARG A 68 14.54 -0.32 2.07
CA ARG A 68 15.77 -0.38 2.87
C ARG A 68 16.89 0.18 1.99
N PRO A 69 17.62 1.23 2.42
CA PRO A 69 18.81 1.63 1.69
C PRO A 69 19.74 0.42 1.67
N ARG A 70 20.23 0.08 0.47
CA ARG A 70 21.25 -0.97 0.30
C ARG A 70 22.35 -0.67 1.31
N ARG A 71 22.63 -1.64 2.19
CA ARG A 71 23.62 -1.61 3.26
C ARG A 71 24.81 -0.73 2.85
N THR A 72 24.91 0.45 3.45
CA THR A 72 26.20 1.14 3.55
C THR A 72 27.14 0.16 4.25
N ALA A 73 28.21 -0.19 3.55
CA ALA A 73 29.28 -1.03 4.06
C ALA A 73 29.95 -0.32 5.24
N LEU A 74 29.42 -0.54 6.45
CA LEU A 74 30.19 -0.31 7.67
C LEU A 74 31.19 -1.45 7.79
N GLN A 75 32.32 -1.33 7.08
CA GLN A 75 33.49 -2.11 7.41
C GLN A 75 34.01 -1.56 8.73
N ARG A 76 33.74 -2.30 9.82
CA ARG A 76 34.40 -2.08 11.10
C ARG A 76 35.89 -2.27 10.86
N VAL A 77 36.65 -1.18 10.76
CA VAL A 77 38.11 -1.22 10.86
C VAL A 77 38.38 -1.76 12.25
N ARG A 78 38.72 -3.05 12.36
CA ARG A 78 39.26 -3.61 13.59
C ARG A 78 40.62 -2.96 13.81
N GLY A 79 40.60 -1.87 14.57
CA GLY A 79 41.76 -1.41 15.28
C GLY A 79 42.12 -2.38 16.41
N SER A 80 43.43 -2.58 16.52
CA SER A 80 44.19 -2.83 17.73
C SER A 80 44.43 -4.25 18.25
N SER A 81 45.73 -4.47 18.41
CA SER A 81 46.41 -5.18 19.50
C SER A 81 46.72 -6.65 19.28
N ARG A 82 47.86 -6.88 18.63
CA ARG A 82 48.68 -8.05 18.88
C ARG A 82 49.83 -7.63 19.81
N THR A 83 49.58 -7.75 21.11
CA THR A 83 50.64 -7.96 22.10
C THR A 83 51.02 -9.43 22.03
N TYR A 84 52.28 -9.73 21.73
CA TYR A 84 53.14 -10.73 22.39
C TYR A 84 54.55 -10.60 21.82
#